data_AF-A0A523M9T9-F1
#
_entry.id   AF-A0A523M9T9-F1
#
_cell.length_a   1.000
_cell.length_b   1.000
_cell.length_c   1.000
_cell.angle_alpha   90.00
_cell.angle_beta   90.00
_cell.angle_gamma   90.00
#
_symmetry.space_group_name_H-M   'P 1'
#
loop_
_entity.id
_entity.type
_entity.pdbx_description
1 polymer ?
#
loop_
_entity_poly.entity_id
_entity_poly.type
_entity_poly.pdbx_seq_one_letter_code
_entity_poly.pdbx_strand_id
1 'polypeptide(L)'
;MTFVGEKLPSSGVAWAAVTGSSTLARMLTILSKGKTMRSSLSPELPRESRQDVRHAFRREGFTLIELMIALAILAIISAVAVPLYTQYSQRTFRAEAQADLLRCALGMERVGSMNFSYVNALDTDADGIGDANTGAVTPNVCTVTSTNYTITVEGPPTANTFIVRAVPDANTPVSGTGNMEMDAAGSRRWDSNADGDFDDANEDSWTH
;
A
#
# COMPACT_ATOMS: atom_id res chain seq x y z
N MET A 1 -37.15 -13.73 -53.27
CA MET A 1 -35.73 -14.14 -53.36
C MET A 1 -35.01 -13.61 -52.13
N THR A 2 -34.89 -14.49 -51.16
CA THR A 2 -34.01 -14.41 -49.99
C THR A 2 -32.55 -14.39 -50.44
N PHE A 3 -31.71 -13.55 -49.84
CA PHE A 3 -30.33 -13.93 -49.51
C PHE A 3 -29.89 -13.21 -48.24
N VAL A 4 -29.54 -14.04 -47.27
CA VAL A 4 -29.02 -13.75 -45.94
C VAL A 4 -27.52 -13.47 -46.08
N GLY A 5 -27.02 -12.42 -45.45
CA GLY A 5 -25.58 -12.14 -45.30
C GLY A 5 -25.15 -12.38 -43.86
N GLU A 6 -24.46 -13.49 -43.63
CA GLU A 6 -23.94 -13.93 -42.33
C GLU A 6 -22.77 -13.06 -41.82
N LYS A 7 -22.72 -12.99 -40.49
CA LYS A 7 -21.76 -12.29 -39.64
C LYS A 7 -20.72 -13.31 -39.18
N LEU A 8 -19.42 -13.01 -39.32
CA LEU A 8 -18.33 -13.76 -38.68
C LEU A 8 -17.53 -12.84 -37.75
N PRO A 9 -17.27 -13.23 -36.49
CA PRO A 9 -16.37 -12.51 -35.59
C PRO A 9 -14.95 -13.09 -35.68
N SER A 10 -13.93 -12.24 -35.62
CA SER A 10 -12.54 -12.67 -35.39
C SER A 10 -12.04 -12.06 -34.08
N SER A 11 -12.06 -12.87 -33.02
CA SER A 11 -11.32 -12.64 -31.78
C SER A 11 -10.14 -13.61 -31.76
N GLY A 12 -8.93 -13.06 -31.65
CA GLY A 12 -7.71 -13.85 -31.63
C GLY A 12 -6.49 -12.97 -31.37
N VAL A 13 -6.36 -12.45 -30.15
CA VAL A 13 -5.12 -11.77 -29.72
C VAL A 13 -4.22 -12.81 -29.09
N ALA A 14 -3.13 -13.12 -29.79
CA ALA A 14 -2.10 -14.06 -29.40
C ALA A 14 -1.19 -13.45 -28.33
N TRP A 15 -0.87 -14.24 -27.30
CA TRP A 15 0.10 -13.91 -26.27
C TRP A 15 1.52 -14.03 -26.83
N ALA A 16 2.25 -12.92 -26.93
CA ALA A 16 3.65 -12.92 -27.29
C ALA A 16 4.52 -13.15 -26.05
N ALA A 17 5.08 -14.35 -25.91
CA ALA A 17 6.08 -14.68 -24.90
C ALA A 17 7.47 -14.19 -25.34
N VAL A 18 8.10 -13.37 -24.49
CA VAL A 18 9.51 -12.96 -24.59
C VAL A 18 10.40 -14.17 -24.35
N THR A 19 11.17 -14.58 -25.36
CA THR A 19 12.23 -15.59 -25.21
C THR A 19 13.61 -14.94 -25.35
N GLY A 20 14.23 -14.72 -24.20
CA GLY A 20 15.62 -14.29 -24.08
C GLY A 20 16.55 -15.47 -23.77
N SER A 21 17.41 -15.77 -24.75
CA SER A 21 18.82 -16.18 -24.63
C SER A 21 19.25 -17.21 -23.56
N SER A 22 19.79 -18.33 -24.02
CA SER A 22 21.07 -18.85 -23.49
C SER A 22 21.66 -19.93 -24.42
N THR A 23 22.51 -19.51 -25.35
CA THR A 23 23.44 -20.36 -26.10
C THR A 23 24.74 -20.49 -25.33
N LEU A 24 24.97 -21.59 -24.59
CA LEU A 24 26.33 -22.02 -24.26
C LEU A 24 26.40 -23.53 -24.03
N ALA A 25 27.47 -24.11 -24.60
CA ALA A 25 28.12 -25.38 -24.24
C ALA A 25 27.48 -26.70 -24.71
N ARG A 26 27.89 -27.07 -25.94
CA ARG A 26 28.15 -28.46 -26.38
C ARG A 26 29.21 -29.14 -25.50
N MET A 27 29.27 -30.48 -25.63
CA MET A 27 30.30 -31.45 -25.15
C MET A 27 30.10 -31.86 -23.69
N LEU A 28 30.03 -33.15 -23.32
CA LEU A 28 31.00 -34.21 -23.64
C LEU A 28 30.46 -35.58 -23.12
N THR A 29 30.83 -36.68 -23.81
CA THR A 29 31.04 -38.08 -23.30
C THR A 29 29.82 -38.88 -22.80
N ILE A 30 29.28 -39.90 -23.50
CA ILE A 30 29.80 -41.21 -23.96
C ILE A 30 30.11 -42.25 -22.86
N LEU A 31 29.42 -43.39 -22.99
CA LEU A 31 29.65 -44.76 -22.48
C LEU A 31 29.48 -45.10 -20.99
N SER A 32 28.35 -45.80 -20.73
CA SER A 32 28.32 -47.23 -20.41
C SER A 32 29.66 -47.90 -20.06
N LYS A 33 29.73 -48.43 -18.83
CA LYS A 33 30.12 -49.83 -18.57
C LYS A 33 29.77 -50.21 -17.13
N GLY A 34 28.98 -51.27 -16.99
CA GLY A 34 28.79 -51.95 -15.71
C GLY A 34 30.11 -52.50 -15.19
N LYS A 35 30.27 -52.47 -13.86
CA LYS A 35 31.35 -53.17 -13.18
C LYS A 35 30.76 -54.03 -12.08
N THR A 36 31.08 -55.30 -12.22
CA THR A 36 30.65 -56.45 -11.47
C THR A 36 31.05 -56.39 -10.00
N MET A 37 30.18 -56.93 -9.16
CA MET A 37 30.46 -57.32 -7.78
C MET A 37 31.71 -58.20 -7.73
N ARG A 38 32.62 -57.89 -6.81
CA ARG A 38 33.57 -58.86 -6.26
C ARG A 38 33.57 -58.71 -4.76
N SER A 39 33.08 -59.76 -4.10
CA SER A 39 33.38 -60.09 -2.73
C SER A 39 34.88 -60.36 -2.60
N SER A 40 35.52 -59.71 -1.64
CA SER A 40 36.79 -60.14 -1.11
C SER A 40 36.77 -59.89 0.39
N LEU A 41 36.55 -60.97 1.15
CA LEU A 41 36.82 -61.02 2.57
C LEU A 41 38.25 -60.55 2.81
N SER A 42 38.43 -59.56 3.70
CA SER A 42 39.70 -59.25 4.33
C SER A 42 39.46 -59.26 5.84
N PRO A 43 40.29 -59.98 6.62
CA PRO A 43 40.10 -60.15 8.06
C PRO A 43 40.34 -58.83 8.81
N GLU A 44 39.46 -58.54 9.78
CA GLU A 44 39.54 -57.45 10.75
C GLU A 44 40.95 -57.31 11.36
N LEU A 45 41.54 -56.13 11.23
CA LEU A 45 42.48 -55.64 12.23
C LEU A 45 41.66 -55.12 13.42
N PRO A 46 42.01 -55.45 14.68
CA PRO A 46 41.38 -54.88 15.85
C PRO A 46 41.50 -53.34 15.79
N ARG A 47 40.38 -52.67 15.56
CA ARG A 47 40.31 -51.22 15.67
C ARG A 47 40.41 -50.88 17.15
N GLU A 48 41.58 -50.38 17.52
CA GLU A 48 41.81 -49.64 18.75
C GLU A 48 40.65 -48.66 18.93
N SER A 49 39.86 -48.89 19.97
CA SER A 49 38.71 -48.08 20.31
C SER A 49 39.19 -46.70 20.76
N ARG A 50 39.44 -45.81 19.80
CA ARG A 50 39.44 -44.38 20.05
C ARG A 50 38.04 -44.02 20.52
N GLN A 51 37.87 -43.90 21.83
CA GLN A 51 36.74 -43.18 22.41
C GLN A 51 36.86 -41.73 21.95
N ASP A 52 36.21 -41.44 20.83
CA ASP A 52 35.88 -40.07 20.40
C ASP A 52 34.89 -39.54 21.45
N VAL A 53 35.42 -38.87 22.48
CA VAL A 53 34.61 -38.20 23.50
C VAL A 53 33.98 -36.98 22.84
N ARG A 54 32.95 -37.21 22.04
CA ARG A 54 32.08 -36.16 21.53
C ARG A 54 31.39 -35.55 22.74
N HIS A 55 31.93 -34.44 23.23
CA HIS A 55 31.19 -33.54 24.10
C HIS A 55 30.00 -33.03 23.28
N ALA A 56 28.89 -33.76 23.36
CA ALA A 56 27.62 -33.31 22.85
C ALA A 56 27.27 -32.04 23.64
N PHE A 57 27.36 -30.88 23.00
CA PHE A 57 26.78 -29.65 23.52
C PHE A 57 25.30 -29.96 23.82
N ARG A 58 24.95 -30.04 25.10
CA ARG A 58 23.56 -30.13 25.53
C ARG A 58 22.88 -28.87 25.05
N ARG A 59 21.87 -29.02 24.20
CA ARG A 59 20.98 -27.91 23.85
C ARG A 59 20.16 -27.60 25.09
N GLU A 60 20.49 -26.51 25.76
CA GLU A 60 19.65 -25.96 26.83
C GLU A 60 18.37 -25.43 26.19
N GLY A 61 17.23 -25.95 26.65
CA GLY A 61 15.91 -25.51 26.22
C GLY A 61 15.31 -24.54 27.23
N PHE A 62 14.49 -23.60 26.75
CA PHE A 62 13.74 -22.70 27.62
C PHE A 62 12.76 -23.48 28.52
N THR A 63 12.63 -23.03 29.76
CA THR A 63 11.63 -23.60 30.67
C THR A 63 10.26 -22.95 30.44
N LEU A 64 9.18 -23.65 30.81
CA LEU A 64 7.82 -23.12 30.68
C LEU A 64 7.62 -21.86 31.53
N ILE A 65 8.22 -21.82 32.73
CA ILE A 65 8.12 -20.66 33.63
C ILE A 65 8.83 -19.43 33.05
N GLU A 66 9.95 -19.62 32.36
CA GLU A 66 10.70 -18.55 31.72
C GLU A 66 9.90 -17.92 30.57
N LEU A 67 9.21 -18.75 29.79
CA LEU A 67 8.28 -18.26 28.77
C LEU A 67 7.09 -17.50 29.40
N MET A 68 6.54 -17.96 30.52
CA MET A 68 5.43 -17.26 31.19
C MET A 68 5.84 -15.86 31.64
N ILE A 69 7.03 -15.70 32.21
CA ILE A 69 7.53 -14.40 32.66
C ILE A 69 7.82 -13.51 31.44
N ALA A 70 8.43 -14.05 30.39
CA ALA A 70 8.69 -13.30 29.16
C ALA A 70 7.40 -12.75 28.52
N LEU A 71 6.35 -13.59 28.44
CA LEU A 71 5.04 -13.17 27.92
C LEU A 71 4.35 -12.15 28.82
N ALA A 72 4.48 -12.27 30.16
CA ALA A 72 3.93 -11.28 31.08
C ALA A 72 4.54 -9.89 30.86
N ILE A 73 5.87 -9.82 30.68
CA ILE A 73 6.57 -8.56 30.39
C ILE A 73 6.15 -8.01 29.02
N LEU A 74 6.10 -8.87 27.99
CA LEU A 74 5.67 -8.47 26.64
C LEU A 74 4.23 -7.92 26.63
N ALA A 75 3.32 -8.51 27.40
CA ALA A 75 1.95 -8.03 27.51
C ALA A 75 1.88 -6.60 28.10
N ILE A 76 2.67 -6.33 29.15
CA ILE A 76 2.73 -5.00 29.77
C ILE A 76 3.26 -3.95 28.79
N ILE A 77 4.35 -4.27 28.07
CA ILE A 77 4.94 -3.35 27.09
C ILE A 77 3.96 -3.10 25.94
N SER A 78 3.33 -4.17 25.43
CA SER A 78 2.43 -4.09 24.27
C SER A 78 1.19 -3.23 24.55
N ALA A 79 0.68 -3.26 25.79
CA ALA A 79 -0.49 -2.47 26.20
C ALA A 79 -0.29 -0.96 26.01
N VAL A 80 0.94 -0.46 26.15
CA VAL A 80 1.28 0.95 25.96
C VAL A 80 1.88 1.23 24.58
N ALA A 81 2.70 0.30 24.06
CA ALA A 81 3.40 0.49 22.79
C ALA A 81 2.44 0.55 21.59
N VAL A 82 1.40 -0.29 21.57
CA VAL A 82 0.44 -0.35 20.47
C VAL A 82 -0.33 0.98 20.29
N PRO A 83 -1.04 1.52 21.30
CA PRO A 83 -1.76 2.78 21.13
C PRO A 83 -0.85 3.98 20.84
N LEU A 84 0.39 3.98 21.37
CA LEU A 84 1.35 5.04 21.06
C LEU A 84 1.78 5.00 19.58
N TYR A 85 2.05 3.80 19.05
CA TYR A 85 2.42 3.65 17.65
C TYR A 85 1.27 4.04 16.71
N THR A 86 0.03 3.67 17.03
CA THR A 86 -1.13 4.05 16.20
C THR A 86 -1.37 5.55 16.20
N GLN A 87 -1.24 6.23 17.35
CA GLN A 87 -1.36 7.69 17.40
C GLN A 87 -0.25 8.39 16.60
N TYR A 88 0.98 7.89 16.66
CA TYR A 88 2.10 8.44 15.89
C TYR A 88 1.89 8.29 14.38
N SER A 89 1.45 7.11 13.93
CA SER A 89 1.17 6.88 12.51
C SER A 89 -0.01 7.74 12.03
N GLN A 90 -1.09 7.83 12.79
CA GLN A 90 -2.22 8.73 12.50
C GLN A 90 -1.79 10.20 12.31
N ARG A 91 -0.92 10.72 13.17
CA ARG A 91 -0.38 12.08 13.04
C ARG A 91 0.42 12.26 11.74
N THR A 92 1.21 11.25 11.38
CA THR A 92 1.99 11.26 10.13
C THR A 92 1.09 11.27 8.91
N PHE A 93 0.07 10.40 8.87
CA PHE A 93 -0.89 10.35 7.76
C PHE A 93 -1.74 11.61 7.66
N ARG A 94 -2.13 12.22 8.79
CA ARG A 94 -2.81 13.52 8.79
C ARG A 94 -1.94 14.62 8.21
N ALA A 95 -0.67 14.69 8.60
CA ALA A 95 0.26 15.69 8.06
C ALA A 95 0.44 15.54 6.53
N GLU A 96 0.46 14.29 6.03
CA GLU A 96 0.50 14.00 4.59
C GLU A 96 -0.77 14.47 3.88
N ALA A 97 -1.95 14.17 4.43
CA ALA A 97 -3.22 14.61 3.89
C ALA A 97 -3.37 16.14 3.91
N GLN A 98 -2.88 16.82 4.96
CA GLN A 98 -2.84 18.29 5.04
C GLN A 98 -1.96 18.89 3.93
N ALA A 99 -0.82 18.25 3.62
CA ALA A 99 0.02 18.65 2.52
C ALA A 99 -0.68 18.45 1.16
N ASP A 100 -1.42 17.36 1.00
CA ASP A 100 -2.21 17.11 -0.22
C ASP A 100 -3.37 18.10 -0.35
N LEU A 101 -4.09 18.42 0.72
CA LEU A 101 -5.12 19.46 0.73
C LEU A 101 -4.56 20.81 0.27
N LEU A 102 -3.39 21.21 0.75
CA LEU A 102 -2.72 22.43 0.31
C LEU A 102 -2.36 22.39 -1.18
N ARG A 103 -1.85 21.25 -1.67
CA ARG A 103 -1.53 21.07 -3.10
C ARG A 103 -2.80 21.15 -3.96
N CYS A 104 -3.89 20.55 -3.51
CA CYS A 104 -5.15 20.54 -4.25
C CYS A 104 -5.84 21.90 -4.21
N ALA A 105 -5.79 22.63 -3.09
CA ALA A 105 -6.25 24.01 -3.03
C ALA A 105 -5.47 24.90 -4.02
N LEU A 106 -4.13 24.78 -4.07
CA LEU A 106 -3.31 25.49 -5.07
C LEU A 106 -3.64 25.08 -6.51
N GLY A 107 -3.98 23.81 -6.74
CA GLY A 107 -4.47 23.30 -8.00
C GLY A 107 -5.80 23.95 -8.43
N MET A 108 -6.74 24.05 -7.48
CA MET A 108 -8.01 24.74 -7.68
C MET A 108 -7.80 26.22 -8.01
N GLU A 109 -6.93 26.93 -7.29
CA GLU A 109 -6.57 28.33 -7.58
C GLU A 109 -5.99 28.51 -8.99
N ARG A 110 -5.20 27.55 -9.46
CA ARG A 110 -4.70 27.54 -10.85
C ARG A 110 -5.84 27.41 -11.86
N VAL A 111 -6.80 26.52 -11.60
CA VAL A 111 -7.99 26.36 -12.46
C VAL A 111 -8.82 27.66 -12.47
N GLY A 112 -9.06 28.25 -11.29
CA GLY A 112 -9.75 29.54 -11.18
C GLY A 112 -9.04 30.68 -11.92
N SER A 113 -7.70 30.68 -11.91
CA SER A 113 -6.90 31.68 -12.64
C SER A 113 -6.96 31.53 -14.17
N MET A 114 -7.17 30.31 -14.67
CA MET A 114 -7.25 30.02 -16.12
C MET A 114 -8.66 30.21 -16.66
N ASN A 115 -9.67 29.79 -15.90
CA ASN A 115 -11.05 29.69 -16.34
C ASN A 115 -11.98 30.77 -15.75
N PHE A 116 -11.48 31.58 -14.81
CA PHE A 116 -12.28 32.53 -14.01
C PHE A 116 -13.47 31.88 -13.28
N SER A 117 -13.36 30.56 -13.04
CA SER A 117 -14.39 29.74 -12.42
C SER A 117 -13.76 28.45 -11.88
N TYR A 118 -14.25 27.95 -10.74
CA TYR A 118 -13.91 26.63 -10.22
C TYR A 118 -14.88 25.53 -10.67
N VAL A 119 -15.93 25.90 -11.41
CA VAL A 119 -16.88 24.93 -11.98
C VAL A 119 -16.17 24.05 -13.00
N ASN A 120 -16.50 22.76 -12.96
CA ASN A 120 -15.92 21.70 -13.76
C ASN A 120 -14.39 21.67 -13.61
N ALA A 121 -13.87 21.76 -12.39
CA ALA A 121 -12.43 21.70 -12.15
C ALA A 121 -11.86 20.27 -12.26
N LEU A 122 -12.69 19.26 -11.99
CA LEU A 122 -12.27 17.85 -12.04
C LEU A 122 -12.41 17.31 -13.46
N ASP A 123 -11.45 16.50 -13.88
CA ASP A 123 -11.37 15.89 -15.22
C ASP A 123 -11.48 14.37 -15.04
N THR A 124 -12.69 13.84 -15.19
CA THR A 124 -12.98 12.45 -14.86
C THR A 124 -12.58 11.45 -15.95
N ASP A 125 -12.41 11.91 -17.19
CA ASP A 125 -12.00 11.07 -18.33
C ASP A 125 -10.53 11.24 -18.74
N ALA A 126 -9.81 12.14 -18.05
CA ALA A 126 -8.40 12.45 -18.24
C ALA A 126 -8.07 13.01 -19.63
N ASP A 127 -9.02 13.68 -20.29
CA ASP A 127 -8.81 14.32 -21.59
C ASP A 127 -8.11 15.70 -21.50
N GLY A 128 -7.90 16.19 -20.27
CA GLY A 128 -7.28 17.47 -19.95
C GLY A 128 -8.29 18.62 -19.79
N ILE A 129 -9.59 18.35 -19.93
CA ILE A 129 -10.69 19.29 -19.79
C ILE A 129 -11.47 18.89 -18.55
N GLY A 130 -11.63 19.83 -17.62
CA GLY A 130 -12.47 19.57 -16.46
C GLY A 130 -13.95 19.52 -16.86
N ASP A 131 -14.65 18.47 -16.45
CA ASP A 131 -16.01 18.13 -16.81
C ASP A 131 -16.91 17.79 -15.60
N ALA A 132 -16.31 17.69 -14.40
CA ALA A 132 -16.98 17.31 -13.17
C ALA A 132 -16.75 18.31 -12.02
N ASN A 133 -17.75 18.36 -11.14
CA ASN A 133 -17.82 19.30 -10.02
C ASN A 133 -17.57 18.66 -8.67
N THR A 134 -17.74 17.35 -8.53
CA THR A 134 -17.64 16.65 -7.26
C THR A 134 -16.97 15.29 -7.44
N GLY A 135 -16.36 14.80 -6.37
CA GLY A 135 -15.72 13.49 -6.35
C GLY A 135 -14.24 13.55 -6.01
N ALA A 136 -13.55 12.42 -6.18
CA ALA A 136 -12.12 12.32 -5.92
C ALA A 136 -11.32 13.27 -6.82
N VAL A 137 -10.29 13.88 -6.27
CA VAL A 137 -9.47 14.81 -7.04
C VAL A 137 -8.64 14.05 -8.06
N THR A 138 -8.66 14.56 -9.29
CA THR A 138 -7.98 14.00 -10.45
C THR A 138 -6.61 14.65 -10.65
N PRO A 139 -5.64 13.96 -11.29
CA PRO A 139 -4.26 14.47 -11.45
C PRO A 139 -4.12 15.82 -12.16
N ASN A 140 -5.14 16.26 -12.90
CA ASN A 140 -5.19 17.56 -13.57
C ASN A 140 -5.25 18.73 -12.57
N VAL A 141 -5.86 18.55 -11.40
CA VAL A 141 -5.92 19.55 -10.32
C VAL A 141 -4.68 19.44 -9.45
N CYS A 142 -4.42 18.25 -8.90
CA CYS A 142 -3.26 17.97 -8.05
C CYS A 142 -2.89 16.49 -8.07
N THR A 143 -1.65 16.19 -7.68
CA THR A 143 -1.22 14.82 -7.40
C THR A 143 -1.38 14.54 -5.91
N VAL A 144 -2.24 13.58 -5.58
CA VAL A 144 -2.42 13.06 -4.21
C VAL A 144 -1.35 12.00 -3.94
N THR A 145 -0.68 12.11 -2.80
CA THR A 145 0.36 11.16 -2.35
C THR A 145 -0.09 10.30 -1.17
N SER A 146 -1.08 10.77 -0.41
CA SER A 146 -1.63 10.07 0.73
C SER A 146 -2.29 8.75 0.33
N THR A 147 -1.99 7.71 1.11
CA THR A 147 -2.52 6.34 0.89
C THR A 147 -3.63 5.94 1.87
N ASN A 148 -3.91 6.76 2.87
CA ASN A 148 -4.94 6.52 3.89
C ASN A 148 -6.04 7.59 3.89
N TYR A 149 -5.96 8.54 2.96
CA TYR A 149 -6.95 9.59 2.76
C TYR A 149 -7.25 9.68 1.27
N THR A 150 -8.54 9.75 0.97
CA THR A 150 -9.03 10.14 -0.34
C THR A 150 -9.33 11.63 -0.32
N ILE A 151 -8.71 12.40 -1.22
CA ILE A 151 -9.02 13.82 -1.38
C ILE A 151 -10.16 13.99 -2.37
N THR A 152 -11.18 14.75 -2.00
CA THR A 152 -12.37 15.03 -2.81
C THR A 152 -12.63 16.53 -2.92
N VAL A 153 -13.32 16.96 -3.98
CA VAL A 153 -14.00 18.26 -4.00
C VAL A 153 -15.40 18.06 -3.47
N GLU A 154 -15.74 18.79 -2.40
CA GLU A 154 -17.03 18.70 -1.75
C GLU A 154 -17.97 19.82 -2.21
N GLY A 155 -19.21 19.42 -2.50
CA GLY A 155 -20.20 20.30 -3.07
C GLY A 155 -19.78 20.72 -4.48
N PRO A 156 -20.73 21.05 -5.36
CA PRO A 156 -20.33 21.61 -6.63
C PRO A 156 -19.64 22.96 -6.34
N PRO A 157 -18.36 23.14 -6.73
CA PRO A 157 -17.70 24.42 -6.63
C PRO A 157 -18.50 25.43 -7.45
N THR A 158 -18.50 26.67 -6.98
CA THR A 158 -19.11 27.79 -7.71
C THR A 158 -18.05 28.48 -8.56
N ALA A 159 -18.42 29.55 -9.25
CA ALA A 159 -17.42 30.36 -9.95
C ALA A 159 -16.34 30.92 -9.00
N ASN A 160 -16.64 31.08 -7.71
CA ASN A 160 -15.79 31.84 -6.78
C ASN A 160 -15.43 31.07 -5.50
N THR A 161 -15.97 29.87 -5.29
CA THR A 161 -15.75 29.10 -4.06
C THR A 161 -15.55 27.62 -4.38
N PHE A 162 -14.72 26.95 -3.57
CA PHE A 162 -14.56 25.51 -3.55
C PHE A 162 -14.28 25.03 -2.12
N ILE A 163 -14.48 23.74 -1.90
CA ILE A 163 -14.06 23.03 -0.69
C ILE A 163 -13.31 21.78 -1.15
N VAL A 164 -12.06 21.62 -0.71
CA VAL A 164 -11.34 20.35 -0.83
C VAL A 164 -11.37 19.65 0.51
N ARG A 165 -11.71 18.35 0.50
CA ARG A 165 -11.90 17.53 1.69
C ARG A 165 -11.00 16.30 1.63
N ALA A 166 -10.34 15.97 2.74
CA ALA A 166 -9.65 14.72 2.95
C ALA A 166 -10.54 13.80 3.79
N VAL A 167 -10.95 12.70 3.19
CA VAL A 167 -11.79 11.67 3.83
C VAL A 167 -10.89 10.50 4.23
N PRO A 168 -10.85 10.09 5.51
CA PRO A 168 -10.06 8.94 5.94
C PRO A 168 -10.60 7.64 5.33
N ASP A 169 -9.73 6.83 4.77
CA ASP A 169 -10.12 5.57 4.14
C ASP A 169 -10.53 4.52 5.18
N ALA A 170 -11.53 3.70 4.84
CA ALA A 170 -11.98 2.62 5.70
C ALA A 170 -10.88 1.58 5.95
N ASN A 171 -10.88 0.97 7.14
CA ASN A 171 -9.92 -0.06 7.55
C ASN A 171 -8.46 0.40 7.61
N THR A 172 -8.21 1.70 7.74
CA THR A 172 -6.88 2.28 7.96
C THR A 172 -6.70 2.73 9.41
N PRO A 173 -5.47 3.01 9.86
CA PRO A 173 -5.23 3.59 11.19
C PRO A 173 -5.95 4.92 11.44
N VAL A 174 -6.37 5.64 10.39
CA VAL A 174 -7.08 6.94 10.49
C VAL A 174 -8.60 6.81 10.36
N SER A 175 -9.14 5.60 10.25
CA SER A 175 -10.58 5.35 10.23
C SER A 175 -11.24 5.93 11.49
N GLY A 176 -12.25 6.77 11.31
CA GLY A 176 -12.96 7.43 12.42
C GLY A 176 -12.22 8.62 13.04
N THR A 177 -11.20 9.16 12.36
CA THR A 177 -10.55 10.43 12.77
C THR A 177 -11.19 11.67 12.14
N GLY A 178 -12.30 11.48 11.41
CA GLY A 178 -13.10 12.51 10.76
C GLY A 178 -12.40 13.24 9.61
N ASN A 179 -13.12 14.18 9.00
CA ASN A 179 -12.76 14.79 7.72
C ASN A 179 -11.98 16.09 7.92
N MET A 180 -10.94 16.32 7.12
CA MET A 180 -10.22 17.61 7.10
C MET A 180 -10.57 18.39 5.85
N GLU A 181 -10.76 19.70 5.97
CA GLU A 181 -11.16 20.57 4.85
C GLU A 181 -10.29 21.79 4.71
N MET A 182 -10.21 22.27 3.47
CA MET A 182 -9.73 23.60 3.12
C MET A 182 -10.68 24.26 2.12
N ASP A 183 -11.03 25.52 2.35
CA ASP A 183 -11.83 26.31 1.42
C ASP A 183 -10.98 27.28 0.58
N ALA A 184 -11.62 27.96 -0.37
CA ALA A 184 -11.00 28.99 -1.22
C ALA A 184 -10.51 30.23 -0.44
N ALA A 185 -11.01 30.48 0.77
CA ALA A 185 -10.54 31.57 1.63
C ALA A 185 -9.31 31.16 2.46
N GLY A 186 -8.91 29.89 2.40
CA GLY A 186 -7.82 29.31 3.18
C GLY A 186 -8.22 28.93 4.61
N SER A 187 -9.52 28.92 4.92
CA SER A 187 -10.03 28.36 6.17
C SER A 187 -9.71 26.87 6.22
N ARG A 188 -9.28 26.39 7.39
CA ARG A 188 -8.85 25.01 7.61
C ARG A 188 -9.71 24.44 8.71
N ARG A 189 -10.42 23.37 8.42
CA ARG A 189 -11.32 22.74 9.40
C ARG A 189 -11.03 21.27 9.55
N TRP A 190 -11.28 20.73 10.73
CA TRP A 190 -11.14 19.31 11.00
C TRP A 190 -12.28 18.85 11.91
N ASP A 191 -13.18 18.05 11.34
CA ASP A 191 -14.17 17.26 12.08
C ASP A 191 -13.38 16.20 12.85
N SER A 192 -13.10 16.48 14.12
CA SER A 192 -12.18 15.70 14.95
C SER A 192 -12.89 14.58 15.70
N ASN A 193 -14.19 14.75 15.90
CA ASN A 193 -15.08 13.82 16.59
C ASN A 193 -15.78 12.84 15.60
N ALA A 194 -15.66 13.09 14.29
CA ALA A 194 -16.24 12.33 13.19
C ALA A 194 -17.78 12.27 13.20
N ASP A 195 -18.44 13.34 13.64
CA ASP A 195 -19.91 13.42 13.71
C ASP A 195 -20.57 13.93 12.42
N GLY A 196 -19.77 14.47 11.50
CA GLY A 196 -20.20 14.88 10.16
C GLY A 196 -20.62 16.34 10.04
N ASP A 197 -20.40 17.18 11.05
CA ASP A 197 -20.42 18.63 10.89
C ASP A 197 -19.07 19.27 11.26
N PHE A 198 -19.04 20.60 11.33
CA PHE A 198 -17.83 21.40 11.59
C PHE A 198 -18.20 22.63 12.45
N ASP A 199 -19.23 22.52 13.28
CA ASP A 199 -19.73 23.66 14.07
C ASP A 199 -19.19 23.71 15.51
N ASP A 200 -18.40 22.70 15.87
CA ASP A 200 -17.74 22.58 17.16
C ASP A 200 -16.56 23.57 17.32
N ALA A 201 -16.40 24.07 18.56
CA ALA A 201 -15.42 25.11 18.89
C ALA A 201 -13.95 24.69 18.69
N ASN A 202 -13.70 23.38 18.58
CA ASN A 202 -12.41 22.77 18.34
C ASN A 202 -12.34 22.16 16.94
N GLU A 203 -13.01 22.74 15.94
CA GLU A 203 -12.96 22.20 14.56
C GLU A 203 -12.59 23.26 13.51
N ASP A 204 -12.35 24.50 13.94
CA ASP A 204 -11.90 25.62 13.12
C ASP A 204 -10.39 25.60 12.80
N SER A 205 -9.71 24.47 13.02
CA SER A 205 -8.30 24.33 12.68
C SER A 205 -7.90 22.88 12.46
N TRP A 206 -6.78 22.66 11.77
CA TRP A 206 -6.15 21.34 11.66
C TRP A 206 -5.30 20.95 12.88
N THR A 207 -5.15 21.83 13.86
CA THR A 207 -4.20 21.69 14.97
C THR A 207 -4.93 21.64 16.31
N HIS A 208 -4.89 20.48 16.96
CA HIS A 208 -5.26 20.27 18.36
C HIS A 208 -4.10 19.66 19.14
#